data_AF-A0A522UKL1-F1
#
_entry.id   AF-A0A522UKL1-F1
#
_cell.length_a   1.000
_cell.length_b   1.000
_cell.length_c   1.000
_cell.angle_alpha   90.00
_cell.angle_beta   90.00
_cell.angle_gamma   90.00
#
_symmetry.space_group_name_H-M   'P 1'
#
loop_
_entity.id
_entity.type
_entity.pdbx_description
1 polymer ?
#
loop_
_entity_poly.entity_id
_entity_poly.type
_entity_poly.pdbx_seq_one_letter_code
_entity_poly.pdbx_strand_id
1 'polypeptide(L)'
;PPAQVKEVIQYLHEMRGKTRLDFVPFEFEEMLDGGVCPDPPAPDQPLQCGGAVAYATITPAGEVLPCHFFEGVRADSVKSDTFRDVWYRSRFLNYFRHLRVADLHGNCSTCTWLPRCAGSCRAVNFAKGDLFGGNKACWVSHESLTGEKG
;
A
#
# COMPACT_ATOMS: atom_id res chain seq x y z
N PRO A 1 -9.45 -6.33 18.53
CA PRO A 1 -8.09 -6.37 19.14
C PRO A 1 -7.14 -7.20 18.28
N PRO A 2 -5.81 -7.01 18.33
CA PRO A 2 -4.84 -7.75 17.51
C PRO A 2 -5.02 -9.29 17.55
N ALA A 3 -5.46 -9.83 18.68
CA ALA A 3 -5.78 -11.25 18.85
C ALA A 3 -6.92 -11.75 17.93
N GLN A 4 -7.98 -10.95 17.74
CA GLN A 4 -9.10 -11.32 16.86
C GLN A 4 -8.70 -11.29 15.38
N VAL A 5 -7.80 -10.36 15.00
CA VAL A 5 -7.27 -10.29 13.63
C VAL A 5 -6.42 -11.53 13.33
N LYS A 6 -5.60 -11.97 14.28
CA LYS A 6 -4.81 -13.19 14.16
C LYS A 6 -5.67 -14.44 13.95
N GLU A 7 -6.73 -14.60 14.74
CA GLU A 7 -7.64 -15.74 14.66
C GLU A 7 -8.36 -15.82 13.30
N VAL A 8 -8.87 -14.69 12.81
CA VAL A 8 -9.51 -14.61 11.48
C VAL A 8 -8.52 -14.94 10.37
N ILE A 9 -7.28 -14.44 10.45
CA ILE A 9 -6.27 -14.68 9.42
C ILE A 9 -5.82 -16.14 9.39
N GLN A 10 -5.63 -16.77 10.56
CA GLN A 10 -5.35 -18.21 10.65
C GLN A 10 -6.48 -19.05 10.04
N TYR A 11 -7.74 -18.70 10.31
CA TYR A 11 -8.89 -19.35 9.69
C TYR A 11 -8.88 -19.23 8.16
N LEU A 12 -8.62 -18.02 7.62
CA LEU A 12 -8.57 -17.79 6.18
C LEU A 12 -7.42 -18.58 5.50
N HIS A 13 -6.24 -18.63 6.13
CA HIS A 13 -5.12 -19.46 5.69
C HIS A 13 -5.49 -20.94 5.57
N GLU A 14 -6.13 -21.50 6.59
CA GLU A 14 -6.58 -22.90 6.56
C GLU A 14 -7.59 -23.15 5.43
N MET A 15 -8.47 -22.19 5.18
CA MET A 15 -9.47 -22.27 4.11
C MET A 15 -8.87 -22.15 2.71
N ARG A 16 -7.71 -21.50 2.55
CA ARG A 16 -6.97 -21.41 1.28
C ARG A 16 -6.60 -22.80 0.73
N GLY A 17 -6.27 -23.75 1.60
CA GLY A 17 -5.98 -25.14 1.21
C GLY A 17 -7.21 -26.03 1.01
N LYS A 18 -8.38 -25.60 1.47
CA LYS A 18 -9.63 -26.38 1.50
C LYS A 18 -10.67 -25.91 0.49
N THR A 19 -10.43 -24.78 -0.17
CA THR A 19 -11.38 -24.16 -1.10
C THR A 19 -10.75 -23.93 -2.46
N ARG A 20 -11.58 -23.81 -3.49
CA ARG A 20 -11.15 -23.43 -4.84
C ARG A 20 -11.03 -21.90 -5.00
N LEU A 21 -11.23 -21.16 -3.92
CA LEU A 21 -11.20 -19.69 -3.90
C LEU A 21 -9.79 -19.26 -3.54
N ASP A 22 -9.20 -18.46 -4.42
CA ASP A 22 -7.89 -17.88 -4.19
C ASP A 22 -8.08 -16.59 -3.38
N PHE A 23 -7.97 -16.72 -2.06
CA PHE A 23 -8.00 -15.57 -1.17
C PHE A 23 -6.61 -14.94 -1.17
N VAL A 24 -6.47 -13.79 -1.82
CA VAL A 24 -5.30 -12.92 -1.64
C VAL A 24 -5.65 -11.97 -0.50
N PRO A 25 -5.10 -12.18 0.69
CA PRO A 25 -5.43 -11.36 1.83
C PRO A 25 -4.86 -9.97 1.62
N PHE A 26 -5.74 -9.00 1.78
CA PHE A 26 -5.37 -7.60 1.74
C PHE A 26 -4.42 -7.26 2.89
N GLU A 27 -3.27 -6.72 2.51
CA GLU A 27 -2.33 -5.88 3.29
C GLU A 27 -1.68 -6.45 4.55
N PHE A 28 -2.12 -7.58 5.14
CA PHE A 28 -1.64 -8.01 6.47
C PHE A 28 -1.15 -9.46 6.62
N GLU A 29 -1.43 -10.37 5.68
CA GLU A 29 -1.07 -11.79 5.85
C GLU A 29 0.44 -12.02 5.84
N GLU A 30 1.18 -11.38 4.93
CA GLU A 30 2.65 -11.44 4.92
C GLU A 30 3.30 -10.91 6.21
N MET A 31 2.59 -10.03 6.95
CA MET A 31 3.08 -9.53 8.24
C MET A 31 2.89 -10.52 9.38
N LEU A 32 2.00 -11.51 9.24
CA LEU A 32 1.57 -12.41 10.31
C LEU A 32 2.07 -13.83 10.19
N ASP A 33 2.52 -14.23 9.00
CA ASP A 33 2.86 -15.63 8.70
C ASP A 33 4.17 -16.12 9.34
N GLY A 34 4.85 -15.29 10.15
CA GLY A 34 6.11 -15.65 10.79
C GLY A 34 7.23 -16.04 9.81
N GLY A 35 6.99 -15.86 8.50
CA GLY A 35 7.91 -16.18 7.44
C GLY A 35 9.20 -15.37 7.55
N VAL A 36 10.24 -15.89 6.89
CA VAL A 36 11.56 -15.23 6.79
C VAL A 36 11.34 -13.76 6.42
N CYS A 37 12.01 -12.85 7.14
CA CYS A 37 11.93 -11.43 6.82
C CYS A 37 12.46 -11.27 5.40
N PRO A 38 11.65 -10.74 4.45
CA PRO A 38 12.16 -10.50 3.12
C PRO A 38 13.36 -9.56 3.21
N ASP A 39 14.30 -9.72 2.28
CA ASP A 39 15.45 -8.83 2.21
C ASP A 39 14.99 -7.37 2.07
N PRO A 40 15.77 -6.40 2.61
CA PRO A 40 15.53 -4.98 2.39
C PRO A 40 15.28 -4.69 0.89
N PRO A 41 14.16 -4.04 0.52
CA PRO A 41 13.90 -3.76 -0.87
C PRO A 41 14.95 -2.81 -1.43
N ALA A 42 15.33 -3.03 -2.69
CA ALA A 42 16.29 -2.16 -3.36
C ALA A 42 15.72 -0.74 -3.50
N PRO A 43 16.54 0.32 -3.45
CA PRO A 43 16.05 1.70 -3.53
C PRO A 43 15.24 1.99 -4.83
N ASP A 44 15.61 1.37 -5.94
CA ASP A 44 14.97 1.49 -7.24
C ASP A 44 13.75 0.56 -7.43
N GLN A 45 13.44 -0.25 -6.42
CA GLN A 45 12.26 -1.11 -6.45
C GLN A 45 10.99 -0.24 -6.41
N PRO A 46 9.95 -0.59 -7.21
CA PRO A 46 8.65 0.04 -7.10
C PRO A 46 8.07 -0.06 -5.69
N LEU A 47 7.46 1.02 -5.21
CA LEU A 47 6.75 0.98 -3.95
C LEU A 47 5.55 0.02 -4.07
N GLN A 48 5.38 -0.88 -3.11
CA GLN A 48 4.27 -1.83 -3.12
C GLN A 48 2.95 -1.11 -2.78
N CYS A 49 2.23 -0.73 -3.84
CA CYS A 49 0.87 -0.21 -3.79
C CYS A 49 0.09 -0.85 -4.96
N GLY A 50 -1.03 -1.51 -4.66
CA GLY A 50 -1.85 -2.14 -5.71
C GLY A 50 -2.58 -1.13 -6.61
N GLY A 51 -2.77 0.11 -6.13
CA GLY A 51 -3.45 1.16 -6.88
C GLY A 51 -2.67 1.59 -8.12
N ALA A 52 -3.37 1.75 -9.24
CA ALA A 52 -2.82 1.93 -10.59
C ALA A 52 -1.95 0.77 -11.13
N VAL A 53 -1.56 -0.22 -10.32
CA VAL A 53 -0.76 -1.38 -10.77
C VAL A 53 -1.63 -2.59 -11.01
N ALA A 54 -2.37 -3.02 -9.99
CA ALA A 54 -3.25 -4.18 -10.03
C ALA A 54 -4.73 -3.79 -10.22
N TYR A 55 -5.12 -2.60 -9.76
CA TYR A 55 -6.49 -2.11 -9.86
C TYR A 55 -6.55 -0.58 -10.01
N ALA A 56 -7.73 -0.08 -10.38
CA ALA A 56 -8.10 1.34 -10.29
C ALA A 56 -9.56 1.45 -9.84
N THR A 57 -9.94 2.64 -9.38
CA THR A 57 -11.32 2.99 -9.06
C THR A 57 -11.87 3.91 -10.15
N ILE A 58 -13.08 3.63 -10.65
CA ILE A 58 -13.82 4.53 -11.53
C ILE A 58 -14.93 5.19 -10.72
N THR A 59 -14.95 6.51 -10.60
CA THR A 59 -15.98 7.25 -9.85
C THR A 59 -17.32 7.28 -10.62
N PRO A 60 -18.45 7.60 -9.98
CA PRO A 60 -19.72 7.84 -10.70
C PRO A 60 -19.63 8.98 -11.74
N ALA A 61 -18.73 9.94 -11.52
CA ALA A 61 -18.43 10.99 -12.49
C ALA A 61 -17.61 10.48 -13.69
N GLY A 62 -17.06 9.26 -13.60
CA GLY A 62 -16.28 8.59 -14.63
C GLY A 62 -14.78 8.84 -14.54
N GLU A 63 -14.28 9.42 -13.44
CA GLU A 63 -12.85 9.67 -13.25
C GLU A 63 -12.15 8.37 -12.84
N VAL A 64 -10.92 8.17 -13.30
CA VAL A 64 -10.12 6.98 -12.97
C VAL A 64 -9.03 7.33 -11.97
N LEU A 65 -9.09 6.71 -10.81
CA LEU A 65 -8.21 6.95 -9.66
C LEU A 65 -7.36 5.72 -9.35
N PRO A 66 -6.15 5.87 -8.78
CA PRO A 66 -5.32 4.74 -8.36
C PRO A 66 -6.02 3.91 -7.27
N CYS A 67 -6.73 4.56 -6.35
CA CYS A 67 -7.65 3.93 -5.40
C CYS A 67 -8.71 4.95 -4.95
N HIS A 68 -9.80 4.47 -4.34
CA HIS A 68 -10.94 5.30 -3.93
C HIS A 68 -10.58 6.43 -2.95
N PHE A 69 -9.50 6.31 -2.17
CA PHE A 69 -9.08 7.35 -1.23
C PHE A 69 -8.61 8.66 -1.90
N PHE A 70 -8.39 8.65 -3.22
CA PHE A 70 -8.04 9.86 -3.97
C PHE A 70 -9.26 10.54 -4.60
N GLU A 71 -10.48 10.23 -4.16
CA GLU A 71 -11.68 10.92 -4.64
C GLU A 71 -11.61 12.43 -4.37
N GLY A 72 -12.06 13.23 -5.33
CA GLY A 72 -11.99 14.69 -5.31
C GLY A 72 -10.70 15.29 -5.91
N VAL A 73 -9.71 14.48 -6.27
CA VAL A 73 -8.57 14.95 -7.09
C VAL A 73 -8.98 15.01 -8.57
N ARG A 74 -8.35 15.93 -9.32
CA ARG A 74 -8.54 15.99 -10.77
C ARG A 74 -7.87 14.78 -11.42
N ALA A 75 -8.65 13.97 -12.13
CA ALA A 75 -8.17 12.79 -12.85
C ALA A 75 -8.79 12.67 -14.25
N ASP A 76 -8.16 11.85 -15.09
CA ASP A 76 -8.64 11.55 -16.43
C ASP A 76 -9.93 10.71 -16.35
N SER A 77 -10.80 10.81 -17.36
CA SER A 77 -12.13 10.22 -17.32
C SER A 77 -12.40 9.25 -18.45
N VAL A 78 -13.12 8.17 -18.15
CA VAL A 78 -13.64 7.24 -19.18
C VAL A 78 -14.74 7.85 -20.05
N LYS A 79 -15.22 9.06 -19.72
CA LYS A 79 -16.15 9.82 -20.56
C LYS A 79 -15.47 10.55 -21.71
N SER A 80 -14.18 10.87 -21.57
CA SER A 80 -13.37 11.50 -22.62
C SER A 80 -12.52 10.49 -23.40
N ASP A 81 -12.01 9.47 -22.71
CA ASP A 81 -11.04 8.53 -23.26
C ASP A 81 -11.43 7.08 -22.95
N THR A 82 -10.86 6.11 -23.65
CA THR A 82 -11.08 4.70 -23.30
C THR A 82 -10.41 4.38 -21.97
N PHE A 83 -10.94 3.43 -21.19
CA PHE A 83 -10.27 2.97 -19.97
C PHE A 83 -8.83 2.52 -20.23
N ARG A 84 -8.56 1.89 -21.39
CA ARG A 84 -7.21 1.49 -21.79
C ARG A 84 -6.28 2.69 -21.93
N ASP A 85 -6.74 3.76 -22.58
CA ASP A 85 -5.94 4.98 -22.76
C ASP A 85 -5.69 5.65 -21.42
N VAL A 86 -6.72 5.83 -20.59
CA VAL A 86 -6.56 6.37 -19.24
C VAL A 86 -5.59 5.50 -18.43
N TRP A 87 -5.78 4.18 -18.44
CA TRP A 87 -4.93 3.25 -17.70
C TRP A 87 -3.46 3.39 -18.08
N TYR A 88 -3.09 3.40 -19.36
CA TYR A 88 -1.68 3.42 -19.76
C TYR A 88 -1.08 4.82 -19.91
N ARG A 89 -1.88 5.84 -20.22
CA ARG A 89 -1.38 7.18 -20.58
C ARG A 89 -1.65 8.24 -19.52
N SER A 90 -2.51 7.97 -18.54
CA SER A 90 -2.78 8.93 -17.47
C SER A 90 -1.50 9.29 -16.74
N ARG A 91 -1.20 10.59 -16.66
CA ARG A 91 -0.09 11.10 -15.87
C ARG A 91 -0.28 10.79 -14.40
N PHE A 92 -1.52 10.85 -13.93
CA PHE A 92 -1.86 10.61 -12.53
C PHE A 92 -1.63 9.15 -12.15
N LEU A 93 -2.15 8.20 -12.94
CA LEU A 93 -1.91 6.77 -12.67
C LEU A 93 -0.42 6.40 -12.83
N ASN A 94 0.24 6.94 -13.85
CA ASN A 94 1.66 6.70 -14.06
C ASN A 94 2.51 7.27 -12.92
N TYR A 95 2.14 8.39 -12.32
CA TYR A 95 2.85 8.93 -11.14
C TYR A 95 2.94 7.88 -10.02
N PHE A 96 1.84 7.19 -9.70
CA PHE A 96 1.83 6.13 -8.67
C PHE A 96 2.66 4.90 -9.07
N ARG A 97 2.69 4.53 -10.35
CA ARG A 97 3.52 3.40 -10.85
C ARG A 97 5.02 3.71 -10.81
N HIS A 98 5.38 4.99 -10.83
CA HIS A 98 6.78 5.42 -10.81
C HIS A 98 7.31 5.68 -9.40
N LEU A 99 6.48 5.55 -8.35
CA LEU A 99 6.94 5.64 -6.97
C LEU A 99 7.96 4.53 -6.68
N ARG A 100 9.03 4.88 -5.98
CA ARG A 100 10.15 4.02 -5.60
C ARG A 100 10.33 4.00 -4.10
N VAL A 101 10.97 2.94 -3.62
CA VAL A 101 11.38 2.82 -2.22
C VAL A 101 12.29 3.99 -1.81
N ALA A 102 13.19 4.41 -2.70
CA ALA A 102 14.07 5.57 -2.48
C ALA A 102 13.33 6.90 -2.29
N ASP A 103 12.07 7.01 -2.72
CA ASP A 103 11.29 8.24 -2.54
C ASP A 103 10.81 8.39 -1.09
N LEU A 104 10.79 7.29 -0.31
CA LEU A 104 10.38 7.32 1.09
C LEU A 104 11.41 8.07 1.95
N HIS A 105 10.91 8.87 2.88
CA HIS A 105 11.76 9.60 3.83
C HIS A 105 11.28 9.41 5.28
N GLY A 106 12.02 9.99 6.23
CA GLY A 106 11.76 9.84 7.66
C GLY A 106 12.10 8.44 8.17
N ASN A 107 11.30 7.90 9.09
CA ASN A 107 11.55 6.59 9.68
C ASN A 107 11.59 5.45 8.66
N CYS A 108 10.83 5.55 7.56
CA CYS A 108 10.74 4.52 6.55
C CYS A 108 12.02 4.35 5.71
N SER A 109 12.87 5.39 5.55
CA SER A 109 14.05 5.30 4.68
C SER A 109 15.12 4.32 5.16
N THR A 110 15.13 4.00 6.46
CA THR A 110 16.07 3.07 7.08
C THR A 110 15.36 1.98 7.89
N CYS A 111 14.06 1.77 7.67
CA CYS A 111 13.25 0.86 8.49
C CYS A 111 13.49 -0.60 8.11
N THR A 112 13.87 -1.43 9.08
CA THR A 112 14.03 -2.88 8.91
C THR A 112 12.70 -3.61 8.65
N TRP A 113 11.57 -3.00 9.02
CA TRP A 113 10.22 -3.53 8.77
C TRP A 113 9.66 -3.15 7.40
N LEU A 114 10.34 -2.29 6.65
CA LEU A 114 9.91 -1.84 5.33
C LEU A 114 9.58 -2.99 4.35
N PRO A 115 10.34 -4.10 4.29
CA PRO A 115 10.00 -5.24 3.44
C PRO A 115 8.63 -5.85 3.74
N ARG A 116 8.12 -5.72 4.96
CA ARG A 116 6.85 -6.31 5.39
C ARG A 116 5.68 -5.34 5.32
N CYS A 117 5.90 -4.07 5.68
CA CYS A 117 4.81 -3.09 5.75
C CYS A 117 4.70 -2.21 4.51
N ALA A 118 5.66 -2.30 3.57
CA ALA A 118 5.75 -1.48 2.36
C ALA A 118 5.69 0.04 2.61
N GLY A 119 5.97 0.49 3.83
CA GLY A 119 5.96 1.90 4.22
C GLY A 119 4.57 2.47 4.52
N SER A 120 3.49 1.67 4.52
CA SER A 120 2.08 2.05 4.68
C SER A 120 1.35 2.56 3.43
N CYS A 121 0.01 2.65 3.54
CA CYS A 121 -0.88 3.23 2.53
C CYS A 121 -0.49 4.69 2.19
N ARG A 122 -0.26 4.95 0.89
CA ARG A 122 0.07 6.28 0.37
C ARG A 122 -1.04 7.30 0.55
N ALA A 123 -2.29 6.87 0.45
CA ALA A 123 -3.43 7.79 0.60
C ALA A 123 -3.55 8.34 2.02
N VAL A 124 -3.24 7.52 3.05
CA VAL A 124 -3.20 7.96 4.45
C VAL A 124 -2.14 9.03 4.65
N ASN A 125 -0.94 8.82 4.09
CA ASN A 125 0.16 9.76 4.24
C ASN A 125 -0.10 11.06 3.45
N PHE A 126 -0.66 10.94 2.23
CA PHE A 126 -1.14 12.08 1.43
C PHE A 126 -2.17 12.93 2.18
N ALA A 127 -3.16 12.31 2.82
CA ALA A 127 -4.17 13.03 3.61
C ALA A 127 -3.58 13.77 4.84
N LYS A 128 -2.35 13.43 5.24
CA LYS A 128 -1.59 14.12 6.29
C LYS A 128 -0.60 15.15 5.75
N GLY A 129 -0.61 15.41 4.44
CA GLY A 129 0.20 16.43 3.77
C GLY A 129 1.57 15.94 3.29
N ASP A 130 1.85 14.63 3.39
CA ASP A 130 3.15 14.09 3.01
C ASP A 130 3.00 12.69 2.43
N LEU A 131 3.01 12.59 1.10
CA LEU A 131 2.86 11.33 0.38
C LEU A 131 3.99 10.32 0.70
N PHE A 132 5.19 10.81 1.00
CA PHE A 132 6.41 10.01 1.04
C PHE A 132 6.89 9.71 2.46
N GLY A 133 6.38 10.44 3.45
CA GLY A 133 6.65 10.18 4.86
C GLY A 133 6.05 8.86 5.34
N GLY A 134 6.47 8.44 6.53
CA GLY A 134 5.89 7.31 7.24
C GLY A 134 4.54 7.64 7.88
N ASN A 135 3.73 6.61 8.13
CA ASN A 135 2.47 6.75 8.85
C ASN A 135 2.72 7.26 10.28
N LYS A 136 2.00 8.30 10.70
CA LYS A 136 2.10 8.84 12.07
C LYS A 136 1.71 7.84 13.16
N ALA A 137 0.91 6.82 12.82
CA ALA A 137 0.54 5.73 13.72
C ALA A 137 1.51 4.53 13.66
N CYS A 138 2.66 4.66 12.98
CA CYS A 138 3.68 3.61 12.93
C CYS A 138 4.28 3.38 14.32
N TRP A 139 4.31 2.14 14.81
CA TRP A 139 4.86 1.86 16.14
C TRP A 139 6.38 2.12 16.22
N VAL A 140 7.12 1.87 15.13
CA VAL A 140 8.58 2.10 15.05
C VAL A 140 8.94 3.59 15.20
N SER A 141 8.10 4.49 14.66
CA SER A 141 8.35 5.93 14.83
C SER A 141 8.08 6.40 16.25
N HIS A 142 7.20 5.72 17.01
CA HIS A 142 6.94 6.02 18.41
C HIS A 142 8.06 5.51 19.34
N GLU A 143 8.61 4.32 19.11
CA GLU A 143 9.77 3.78 19.86
C GLU A 143 11.00 4.69 19.73
N SER A 144 11.18 5.28 18.55
CA SER A 144 12.27 6.23 18.27
C SER A 144 12.15 7.56 19.05
N LEU A 145 10.95 7.91 19.52
CA LEU A 145 10.66 9.13 20.27
C LEU A 145 10.62 8.91 21.79
N THR A 146 10.34 7.70 22.26
CA THR A 146 10.25 7.38 23.69
C THR A 146 11.56 6.88 24.30
N GLY A 147 12.61 6.64 23.50
CA GLY A 147 13.95 6.39 24.02
C GLY A 147 14.12 5.07 24.77
N GLU A 148 13.23 4.10 24.58
CA GLU A 148 13.43 2.75 25.11
C GLU A 148 14.13 1.90 24.06
N LYS A 149 15.47 1.86 24.17
CA LYS A 149 16.26 0.76 23.60
C LYS A 149 15.96 -0.49 24.44
N GLY A 150 15.35 -1.50 23.83
CA GLY A 150 15.18 -2.85 24.39
C GLY A 150 15.39 -3.90 23.32
#